data_AF-A0A944XW89-F1
#
_entry.id   AF-A0A944XW89-F1
#
_cell.length_a   1.000
_cell.length_b   1.000
_cell.length_c   1.000
_cell.angle_alpha   90.00
_cell.angle_beta   90.00
_cell.angle_gamma   90.00
#
_symmetry.space_group_name_H-M   'P 1'
#
loop_
_entity.id
_entity.type
_entity.pdbx_description
1 polymer ?
#
loop_
_entity_poly.entity_id
_entity_poly.type
_entity_poly.pdbx_seq_one_letter_code
_entity_poly.pdbx_strand_id
1 'polypeptide(L)'
;MTKVSKSLKSRTRRTAIIAVAAVGLGACNMATGDLYPAIGSRVQNFENIGAVREYRQCNNDAMVADQSARTESAPARYTQSAQLLAKCEAGLGERASLVPVEERMRNYALGVQNHFKGGDVVQARANLEKFKATFADKDLYYADGSSFVDTMEILLGLRDYTALGEFSVANVNSTVKSELRRVRYWKTN
;
A
#
# COMPACT_ATOMS: atom_id res chain seq x y z
N MET A 1 -77.97 -11.92 55.23
CA MET A 1 -76.50 -12.05 55.32
C MET A 1 -75.99 -12.85 54.11
N THR A 2 -75.19 -12.18 53.28
CA THR A 2 -74.12 -12.66 52.38
C THR A 2 -74.15 -14.08 51.77
N LYS A 3 -74.21 -14.14 50.43
CA LYS A 3 -73.36 -15.02 49.60
C LYS A 3 -73.29 -14.51 48.15
N VAL A 4 -72.18 -13.89 47.78
CA VAL A 4 -71.75 -13.76 46.37
C VAL A 4 -70.29 -14.21 46.33
N SER A 5 -70.07 -15.42 45.79
CA SER A 5 -68.75 -16.03 45.69
C SER A 5 -68.04 -15.55 44.41
N LYS A 6 -66.80 -15.12 44.59
CA LYS A 6 -65.89 -14.59 43.58
C LYS A 6 -65.53 -15.65 42.54
N SER A 7 -66.09 -15.57 41.34
CA SER A 7 -65.65 -16.35 40.16
C SER A 7 -65.31 -15.43 39.00
N LEU A 8 -64.21 -14.67 39.10
CA LEU A 8 -63.76 -13.80 37.99
C LEU A 8 -62.28 -13.38 38.13
N LYS A 9 -61.37 -14.29 38.50
CA LYS A 9 -59.93 -13.97 38.58
C LYS A 9 -58.95 -15.00 38.02
N SER A 10 -59.40 -16.16 37.52
CA SER A 10 -58.48 -17.21 37.02
C SER A 10 -58.39 -17.33 35.49
N ARG A 11 -59.33 -16.75 34.73
CA ARG A 11 -59.35 -16.89 33.25
C ARG A 11 -58.42 -15.93 32.51
N THR A 12 -58.11 -14.76 33.08
CA THR A 12 -57.28 -13.73 32.42
C THR A 12 -55.77 -13.98 32.50
N ARG A 13 -55.30 -14.89 33.36
CA ARG A 13 -53.87 -15.28 33.39
C ARG A 13 -53.49 -16.35 32.37
N ARG A 14 -54.45 -17.17 31.91
CA ARG A 14 -54.16 -18.27 30.97
C ARG A 14 -54.08 -17.83 29.51
N THR A 15 -54.79 -16.76 29.14
CA THR A 15 -54.75 -16.20 27.78
C THR A 15 -53.50 -15.35 27.50
N ALA A 16 -52.89 -14.75 28.52
CA ALA A 16 -51.66 -13.97 28.37
C ALA A 16 -50.42 -14.84 28.07
N ILE A 17 -50.42 -16.11 28.49
CA ILE A 17 -49.26 -17.02 28.31
C ILE A 17 -49.22 -17.60 26.88
N ILE A 18 -50.37 -17.79 26.25
CA ILE A 18 -50.45 -18.38 24.89
C ILE A 18 -50.05 -17.34 23.81
N ALA A 19 -50.32 -16.05 24.04
CA ALA A 19 -49.94 -14.99 23.09
C ALA A 19 -48.42 -14.74 23.02
N VAL A 20 -47.68 -15.01 24.11
CA VAL A 20 -46.21 -14.84 24.14
C VAL A 20 -45.48 -16.03 23.50
N ALA A 21 -46.06 -17.23 23.55
CA ALA A 21 -45.47 -18.42 22.93
C ALA A 21 -45.54 -18.42 21.38
N ALA A 22 -46.50 -17.70 20.79
CA ALA A 22 -46.65 -17.63 19.33
C ALA A 22 -45.66 -16.65 18.65
N VAL A 23 -45.06 -15.72 19.40
CA VAL A 23 -44.06 -14.78 18.86
C VAL A 23 -42.64 -15.36 18.88
N GLY A 24 -42.40 -16.46 19.60
CA GLY A 24 -41.08 -17.10 19.71
C GLY A 24 -40.67 -18.00 18.55
N LEU A 25 -41.61 -18.43 17.67
CA LEU A 25 -41.32 -19.41 16.62
C LEU A 25 -40.86 -18.79 15.28
N GLY A 26 -40.74 -17.46 15.20
CA GLY A 26 -40.29 -16.77 13.97
C GLY A 26 -38.78 -16.60 13.82
N ALA A 27 -37.97 -16.85 14.86
CA ALA A 27 -36.55 -16.50 14.88
C ALA A 27 -35.59 -17.55 14.27
N CYS A 28 -36.11 -18.66 13.74
CA CYS A 28 -35.31 -19.67 13.04
C CYS A 28 -35.77 -19.85 11.58
N ASN A 29 -36.10 -18.76 10.88
CA ASN A 29 -35.97 -18.77 9.42
C ASN A 29 -34.55 -18.31 9.09
N MET A 30 -33.59 -19.23 9.28
CA MET A 30 -32.40 -19.18 8.44
C MET A 30 -32.88 -19.42 7.03
N ALA A 31 -33.15 -18.33 6.31
CA ALA A 31 -33.20 -18.37 4.87
C ALA A 31 -31.90 -19.03 4.43
N THR A 32 -31.96 -20.27 3.95
CA THR A 32 -30.95 -20.86 3.08
C THR A 32 -31.03 -20.11 1.75
N GLY A 33 -30.74 -18.80 1.79
CA GLY A 33 -30.38 -18.03 0.64
C GLY A 33 -29.08 -18.63 0.14
N ASP A 34 -29.11 -19.11 -1.10
CA ASP A 34 -28.03 -19.75 -1.84
C ASP A 34 -26.68 -19.79 -1.09
N LEU A 35 -26.30 -20.97 -0.60
CA LEU A 35 -24.95 -21.20 -0.05
C LEU A 35 -23.85 -21.15 -1.13
N TYR A 36 -24.22 -21.11 -2.41
CA TYR A 36 -23.30 -21.17 -3.53
C TYR A 36 -22.45 -19.88 -3.73
N PRO A 37 -23.02 -18.65 -3.70
CA PRO A 37 -22.26 -17.39 -3.74
C PRO A 37 -21.38 -17.15 -2.50
N ALA A 38 -21.77 -17.67 -1.33
CA ALA A 38 -21.06 -17.43 -0.08
C ALA A 38 -19.74 -18.23 0.04
N ILE A 39 -19.64 -19.39 -0.62
CA ILE A 39 -18.40 -20.17 -0.67
C ILE A 39 -17.43 -19.57 -1.70
N GLY A 40 -17.92 -19.19 -2.89
CA GLY A 40 -17.11 -18.56 -3.93
C GLY A 40 -16.49 -17.22 -3.49
N SER A 41 -17.27 -16.36 -2.81
CA SER A 41 -16.77 -15.09 -2.27
C SER A 41 -15.71 -15.28 -1.18
N ARG A 42 -15.82 -16.32 -0.34
CA ARG A 42 -14.79 -16.64 0.67
C ARG A 42 -13.49 -17.08 0.02
N VAL A 43 -13.53 -17.98 -0.97
CA VAL A 43 -12.33 -18.48 -1.68
C VAL A 43 -11.63 -17.33 -2.40
N GLN A 44 -12.36 -16.47 -3.13
CA GLN A 44 -11.79 -15.28 -3.78
C GLN A 44 -11.17 -14.30 -2.76
N ASN A 45 -11.81 -14.09 -1.62
CA ASN A 45 -11.24 -13.26 -0.56
C ASN A 45 -9.96 -13.88 0.03
N PHE A 46 -9.88 -15.20 0.19
CA PHE A 46 -8.66 -15.88 0.65
C PHE A 46 -7.51 -15.76 -0.36
N GLU A 47 -7.78 -15.95 -1.65
CA GLU A 47 -6.78 -15.78 -2.72
C GLU A 47 -6.27 -14.32 -2.78
N ASN A 48 -7.17 -13.35 -2.65
CA ASN A 48 -6.82 -11.94 -2.62
C ASN A 48 -5.97 -11.55 -1.40
N ILE A 49 -6.32 -12.06 -0.21
CA ILE A 49 -5.55 -11.84 1.02
C ILE A 49 -4.18 -12.53 0.94
N GLY A 50 -4.11 -13.71 0.32
CA GLY A 50 -2.88 -14.45 0.05
C GLY A 50 -1.88 -13.62 -0.75
N ALA A 51 -2.33 -13.06 -1.87
CA ALA A 51 -1.50 -12.23 -2.74
C ALA A 51 -0.92 -10.99 -2.03
N VAL A 52 -1.73 -10.30 -1.23
CA VAL A 52 -1.25 -9.14 -0.45
C VAL A 52 -0.23 -9.57 0.61
N ARG A 53 -0.44 -10.72 1.26
CA ARG A 53 0.51 -11.26 2.25
C ARG A 53 1.84 -11.64 1.60
N GLU A 54 1.80 -12.34 0.47
CA GLU A 54 2.99 -12.75 -0.28
C GLU A 54 3.81 -11.53 -0.71
N TYR A 55 3.14 -10.50 -1.25
CA TYR A 55 3.80 -9.24 -1.61
C TYR A 55 4.49 -8.58 -0.41
N ARG A 56 3.79 -8.47 0.74
CA ARG A 56 4.37 -7.89 1.96
C ARG A 56 5.53 -8.70 2.51
N GLN A 57 5.43 -10.03 2.48
CA GLN A 57 6.51 -10.91 2.90
C GLN A 57 7.75 -10.73 2.01
N CYS A 58 7.55 -10.69 0.69
CA CYS A 58 8.62 -10.43 -0.27
C CYS A 58 9.29 -9.06 -0.02
N ASN A 59 8.51 -8.01 0.25
CA ASN A 59 9.06 -6.70 0.58
C ASN A 59 9.83 -6.69 1.89
N ASN A 60 9.38 -7.45 2.91
CA ASN A 60 10.12 -7.55 4.17
C ASN A 60 11.53 -8.11 3.95
N ASP A 61 11.69 -9.13 3.10
CA ASP A 61 13.00 -9.68 2.75
C ASP A 61 13.88 -8.62 2.06
N ALA A 62 13.27 -7.80 1.18
CA ALA A 62 13.97 -6.70 0.54
C ALA A 62 14.36 -5.57 1.52
N MET A 63 13.54 -5.32 2.55
CA MET A 63 13.85 -4.35 3.61
C MET A 63 15.00 -4.85 4.49
N VAL A 64 15.09 -6.15 4.76
CA VAL A 64 16.24 -6.73 5.48
C VAL A 64 17.53 -6.49 4.69
N ALA A 65 17.50 -6.71 3.37
CA ALA A 65 18.65 -6.42 2.51
C ALA A 65 19.01 -4.92 2.52
N ASP A 66 18.03 -4.02 2.39
CA ASP A 66 18.23 -2.56 2.46
C ASP A 66 18.83 -2.11 3.80
N GLN A 67 18.26 -2.58 4.91
CA GLN A 67 18.72 -2.25 6.24
C GLN A 67 20.16 -2.69 6.43
N SER A 68 20.49 -3.90 5.99
CA SER A 68 21.84 -4.43 6.09
C SER A 68 22.84 -3.67 5.20
N ALA A 69 22.39 -3.15 4.04
CA ALA A 69 23.20 -2.28 3.17
C ALA A 69 23.57 -0.97 3.88
N ARG A 70 22.63 -0.40 4.64
CA ARG A 70 22.84 0.82 5.43
C ARG A 70 23.80 0.59 6.60
N THR A 71 23.62 -0.49 7.35
CA THR A 71 24.42 -0.76 8.55
C THR A 71 25.85 -1.16 8.22
N GLU A 72 26.05 -1.89 7.12
CA GLU A 72 27.36 -2.42 6.73
C GLU A 72 28.04 -1.60 5.63
N SER A 73 27.40 -0.53 5.15
CA SER A 73 27.89 0.29 4.04
C SER A 73 28.26 -0.56 2.80
N ALA A 74 27.39 -1.52 2.46
CA ALA A 74 27.64 -2.52 1.42
C ALA A 74 26.81 -2.23 0.15
N PRO A 75 27.38 -1.62 -0.92
CA PRO A 75 26.63 -1.23 -2.12
C PRO A 75 25.90 -2.39 -2.81
N ALA A 76 26.52 -3.57 -2.85
CA ALA A 76 25.92 -4.77 -3.45
C ALA A 76 24.57 -5.16 -2.80
N ARG A 77 24.39 -4.86 -1.51
CA ARG A 77 23.15 -5.17 -0.80
C ARG A 77 22.02 -4.22 -1.14
N TYR A 78 22.33 -2.97 -1.52
CA TYR A 78 21.31 -2.10 -2.13
C TYR A 78 20.84 -2.69 -3.47
N THR A 79 21.75 -3.14 -4.33
CA THR A 79 21.37 -3.79 -5.59
C THR A 79 20.53 -5.04 -5.35
N GLN A 80 20.88 -5.87 -4.37
CA GLN A 80 20.09 -7.04 -4.00
C GLN A 80 18.68 -6.65 -3.53
N SER A 81 18.57 -5.65 -2.64
CA SER A 81 17.28 -5.13 -2.18
C SER A 81 16.42 -4.64 -3.35
N ALA A 82 17.01 -3.87 -4.26
CA ALA A 82 16.31 -3.34 -5.43
C ALA A 82 15.79 -4.44 -6.36
N GLN A 83 16.60 -5.48 -6.60
CA GLN A 83 16.19 -6.65 -7.38
C GLN A 83 15.05 -7.42 -6.71
N LEU A 84 15.06 -7.54 -5.38
CA LEU A 84 13.96 -8.16 -4.64
C LEU A 84 12.69 -7.33 -4.78
N LEU A 85 12.75 -6.01 -4.57
CA LEU A 85 11.60 -5.11 -4.75
C LEU A 85 10.99 -5.22 -6.15
N ALA A 86 11.83 -5.24 -7.19
CA ALA A 86 11.39 -5.43 -8.57
C ALA A 86 10.69 -6.78 -8.79
N LYS A 87 11.20 -7.86 -8.17
CA LYS A 87 10.57 -9.19 -8.21
C LYS A 87 9.23 -9.20 -7.47
N CYS A 88 9.13 -8.57 -6.30
CA CYS A 88 7.88 -8.48 -5.55
C CYS A 88 6.79 -7.78 -6.34
N GLU A 89 7.13 -6.66 -6.97
CA GLU A 89 6.22 -5.89 -7.81
C GLU A 89 5.81 -6.68 -9.07
N ALA A 90 6.75 -7.35 -9.74
CA ALA A 90 6.44 -8.19 -10.89
C ALA A 90 5.54 -9.39 -10.54
N GLY A 91 5.69 -9.96 -9.33
CA GLY A 91 4.87 -11.07 -8.85
C GLY A 91 3.41 -10.75 -8.59
N LEU A 92 3.06 -9.45 -8.50
CA LEU A 92 1.67 -9.02 -8.36
C LEU A 92 0.87 -9.27 -9.64
N GLY A 93 1.42 -8.98 -10.82
CA GLY A 93 0.71 -9.10 -12.10
C GLY A 93 -0.67 -8.40 -12.06
N GLU A 94 -1.72 -9.11 -12.45
CA GLU A 94 -3.11 -8.61 -12.43
C GLU A 94 -3.63 -8.31 -11.02
N ARG A 95 -3.00 -8.84 -9.97
CA ARG A 95 -3.36 -8.64 -8.56
C ARG A 95 -2.79 -7.35 -7.97
N ALA A 96 -2.14 -6.51 -8.78
CA ALA A 96 -1.55 -5.25 -8.32
C ALA A 96 -2.57 -4.26 -7.73
N SER A 97 -3.85 -4.37 -8.10
CA SER A 97 -4.95 -3.57 -7.56
C SER A 97 -5.32 -3.93 -6.12
N LEU A 98 -4.91 -5.10 -5.63
CA LEU A 98 -5.21 -5.57 -4.27
C LEU A 98 -4.29 -4.93 -3.22
N VAL A 99 -3.13 -4.43 -3.63
CA VAL A 99 -2.19 -3.74 -2.75
C VAL A 99 -2.39 -2.23 -2.86
N PRO A 100 -2.44 -1.50 -1.73
CA PRO A 100 -2.56 -0.04 -1.76
C PRO A 100 -1.50 0.61 -2.66
N VAL A 101 -1.95 1.53 -3.52
CA VAL A 101 -1.08 2.20 -4.50
C VAL A 101 0.09 2.90 -3.82
N GLU A 102 -0.14 3.58 -2.69
CA GLU A 102 0.94 4.23 -1.94
C GLU A 102 2.00 3.25 -1.42
N GLU A 103 1.56 2.07 -0.96
CA GLU A 103 2.47 1.02 -0.48
C GLU A 103 3.35 0.53 -1.64
N ARG A 104 2.76 0.31 -2.82
CA ARG A 104 3.50 -0.04 -4.04
C ARG A 104 4.45 1.05 -4.47
N MET A 105 3.99 2.30 -4.54
CA MET A 105 4.81 3.44 -4.93
C MET A 105 6.05 3.57 -4.05
N ARG A 106 5.90 3.48 -2.71
CA ARG A 106 7.03 3.59 -1.77
C ARG A 106 8.07 2.49 -1.97
N ASN A 107 7.62 1.24 -2.14
CA ASN A 107 8.50 0.10 -2.39
C ASN A 107 9.21 0.23 -3.75
N TYR A 108 8.49 0.65 -4.79
CA TYR A 108 9.05 0.88 -6.11
C TYR A 108 10.12 2.00 -6.07
N ALA A 109 9.80 3.14 -5.47
CA ALA A 109 10.71 4.27 -5.33
C ALA A 109 11.96 3.92 -4.53
N LEU A 110 11.84 3.10 -3.48
CA LEU A 110 12.99 2.57 -2.76
C LEU A 110 13.87 1.70 -3.65
N GLY A 111 13.28 0.87 -4.52
CA GLY A 111 14.02 0.08 -5.51
C GLY A 111 14.83 0.96 -6.47
N VAL A 112 14.26 2.05 -6.97
CA VAL A 112 14.96 3.04 -7.81
C VAL A 112 16.15 3.63 -7.05
N GLN A 113 15.94 4.09 -5.81
CA GLN A 113 17.02 4.65 -4.98
C GLN A 113 18.11 3.62 -4.68
N ASN A 114 17.74 2.36 -4.48
CA ASN A 114 18.69 1.31 -4.13
C ASN A 114 19.53 0.86 -5.34
N HIS A 115 18.98 0.83 -6.55
CA HIS A 115 19.82 0.71 -7.75
C HIS A 115 20.84 1.86 -7.84
N PHE A 116 20.39 3.10 -7.61
CA PHE A 116 21.29 4.26 -7.64
C PHE A 116 22.38 4.17 -6.56
N LYS A 117 22.02 3.88 -5.30
CA LYS A 117 22.96 3.71 -4.18
C LYS A 117 23.90 2.51 -4.37
N GLY A 118 23.45 1.48 -5.09
CA GLY A 118 24.25 0.33 -5.49
C GLY A 118 25.18 0.58 -6.68
N GLY A 119 25.10 1.76 -7.32
CA GLY A 119 25.92 2.15 -8.47
C GLY A 119 25.33 1.77 -9.83
N ASP A 120 24.14 1.15 -9.88
CA ASP A 120 23.47 0.75 -11.12
C ASP A 120 22.54 1.87 -11.62
N VAL A 121 23.15 2.91 -12.18
CA VAL A 121 22.43 4.09 -12.70
C VAL A 121 21.52 3.72 -13.89
N VAL A 122 21.90 2.71 -14.69
CA VAL A 122 21.13 2.28 -15.85
C VAL A 122 19.79 1.69 -15.42
N GLN A 123 19.81 0.76 -14.47
CA GLN A 123 18.57 0.19 -13.93
C GLN A 123 17.77 1.22 -13.12
N ALA A 124 18.43 2.13 -12.41
CA ALA A 124 17.73 3.21 -11.70
C ALA A 124 16.92 4.09 -12.67
N ARG A 125 17.50 4.49 -13.81
CA ARG A 125 16.80 5.27 -14.85
C ARG A 125 15.63 4.49 -15.45
N ALA A 126 15.86 3.23 -15.85
CA ALA A 126 14.81 2.38 -16.41
C ALA A 126 13.64 2.20 -15.44
N ASN A 127 13.94 1.99 -14.15
CA ASN A 127 12.94 1.85 -13.12
C ASN A 127 12.21 3.15 -12.81
N LEU A 128 12.88 4.32 -12.86
CA LEU A 128 12.21 5.61 -12.71
C LEU A 128 11.21 5.87 -13.84
N GLU A 129 11.58 5.56 -15.09
CA GLU A 129 10.64 5.67 -16.21
C GLU A 129 9.44 4.74 -16.04
N LYS A 130 9.68 3.49 -15.63
CA LYS A 130 8.60 2.55 -15.35
C LYS A 130 7.73 2.98 -14.16
N PHE A 131 8.31 3.59 -13.13
CA PHE A 131 7.56 4.20 -12.03
C PHE A 131 6.61 5.27 -12.55
N LYS A 132 7.11 6.24 -13.34
CA LYS A 132 6.30 7.31 -13.93
C LYS A 132 5.18 6.76 -14.82
N ALA A 133 5.47 5.73 -15.61
CA ALA A 133 4.46 5.07 -16.46
C ALA A 133 3.41 4.29 -15.65
N THR A 134 3.82 3.60 -14.57
CA THR A 134 2.92 2.78 -13.75
C THR A 134 2.03 3.61 -12.85
N PHE A 135 2.55 4.73 -12.35
CA PHE A 135 1.88 5.63 -11.41
C PHE A 135 1.74 7.04 -12.02
N ALA A 136 1.13 7.10 -13.22
CA ALA A 136 0.95 8.35 -13.95
C ALA A 136 0.36 9.47 -13.05
N ASP A 137 0.93 10.67 -13.19
CA ASP A 137 0.56 11.89 -12.45
C ASP A 137 0.63 11.77 -10.92
N LYS A 138 1.37 10.78 -10.40
CA LYS A 138 1.61 10.61 -8.96
C LYS A 138 3.09 10.75 -8.65
N ASP A 139 3.34 11.32 -7.49
CA ASP A 139 4.68 11.49 -6.94
C ASP A 139 4.68 11.16 -5.45
N LEU A 140 5.86 10.86 -4.92
CA LEU A 140 6.10 10.76 -3.49
C LEU A 140 6.83 12.01 -3.03
N TYR A 141 6.47 12.50 -1.85
CA TYR A 141 7.18 13.61 -1.24
C TYR A 141 7.99 13.09 -0.05
N TYR A 142 9.24 13.54 0.02
CA TYR A 142 10.07 13.37 1.20
C TYR A 142 9.53 14.21 2.37
N ALA A 143 10.04 13.96 3.58
CA ALA A 143 9.58 14.66 4.78
C ALA A 143 9.81 16.19 4.73
N ASP A 144 10.78 16.64 3.93
CA ASP A 144 11.05 18.05 3.67
C ASP A 144 10.18 18.67 2.56
N GLY A 145 9.23 17.91 2.02
CA GLY A 145 8.33 18.33 0.94
C GLY A 145 8.96 18.26 -0.46
N SER A 146 10.20 17.80 -0.60
CA SER A 146 10.80 17.60 -1.92
C SER A 146 10.19 16.42 -2.66
N SER A 147 10.05 16.57 -3.98
CA SER A 147 9.53 15.57 -4.91
C SER A 147 10.54 14.45 -5.11
N PHE A 148 10.08 13.20 -5.05
CA PHE A 148 10.87 12.02 -5.38
C PHE A 148 11.26 12.01 -6.86
N VAL A 149 10.29 12.25 -7.76
CA VAL A 149 10.54 12.25 -9.20
C VAL A 149 11.55 13.33 -9.58
N ASP A 150 11.33 14.59 -9.19
CA ASP A 150 12.27 15.69 -9.50
C ASP A 150 13.66 15.38 -8.94
N THR A 151 13.74 14.86 -7.71
CA THR A 151 15.02 14.53 -7.07
C THR A 151 15.75 13.44 -7.85
N MET A 152 15.08 12.36 -8.23
CA MET A 152 15.73 11.26 -8.94
C MET A 152 16.06 11.63 -10.39
N GLU A 153 15.26 12.43 -11.08
CA GLU A 153 15.59 12.90 -12.43
C GLU A 153 16.88 13.73 -12.44
N ILE A 154 17.09 14.56 -11.41
CA ILE A 154 18.33 15.33 -11.23
C ILE A 154 19.50 14.40 -10.90
N LEU A 155 19.34 13.53 -9.89
CA LEU A 155 20.43 12.66 -9.44
C LEU A 155 20.87 11.67 -10.52
N LEU A 156 19.94 11.24 -11.37
CA LEU A 156 20.21 10.33 -12.49
C LEU A 156 20.61 11.06 -13.77
N GLY A 157 20.68 12.39 -13.78
CA GLY A 157 21.12 13.17 -14.94
C GLY A 157 20.18 13.07 -16.14
N LEU A 158 18.89 13.02 -15.87
CA LEU A 158 17.82 13.10 -16.88
C LEU A 158 17.42 14.55 -17.18
N ARG A 159 17.89 15.51 -16.36
CA ARG A 159 17.71 16.96 -16.56
C ARG A 159 19.05 17.64 -16.81
N ASP A 160 19.05 18.68 -17.64
CA ASP A 160 20.28 19.39 -18.01
C ASP A 160 20.78 20.27 -16.86
N TYR A 161 21.91 19.87 -16.26
CA TYR A 161 22.63 20.56 -15.17
C TYR A 161 23.02 22.02 -15.44
N THR A 162 22.92 22.50 -16.68
CA THR A 162 23.26 23.87 -17.07
C THR A 162 22.07 24.84 -17.05
N ALA A 163 20.83 24.33 -17.06
CA ALA A 163 19.59 25.11 -17.10
C ALA A 163 19.19 25.59 -15.68
N LEU A 164 19.84 26.65 -15.17
CA LEU A 164 19.56 27.21 -13.83
C LEU A 164 18.08 27.52 -13.58
N GLY A 165 17.38 28.02 -14.60
CA GLY A 165 15.94 28.31 -14.52
C GLY A 165 15.12 27.05 -14.26
N GLU A 166 15.55 25.92 -14.80
CA GLU A 166 14.86 24.64 -14.67
C GLU A 166 15.06 24.03 -13.26
N PHE A 167 16.24 24.18 -12.65
CA PHE A 167 16.46 23.70 -11.28
C PHE A 167 15.87 24.59 -10.20
N SER A 168 15.70 25.88 -10.50
CA SER A 168 15.02 26.79 -9.57
C SER A 168 13.53 26.49 -9.48
N VAL A 169 12.93 25.88 -10.52
CA VAL A 169 11.55 25.37 -10.49
C VAL A 169 11.44 23.93 -10.00
N ALA A 170 12.52 23.15 -9.99
CA ALA A 170 12.50 21.77 -9.48
C ALA A 170 12.26 21.72 -7.95
N ASN A 171 11.33 20.86 -7.53
CA ASN A 171 11.00 20.68 -6.13
C ASN A 171 11.96 19.69 -5.45
N VAL A 172 13.23 20.08 -5.32
CA VAL A 172 14.26 19.28 -4.66
C VAL A 172 14.81 19.97 -3.41
N ASN A 173 15.40 19.18 -2.52
CA ASN A 173 15.90 19.68 -1.24
C ASN A 173 17.08 20.66 -1.38
N SER A 174 17.36 21.40 -0.31
CA SER A 174 18.39 22.44 -0.27
C SER A 174 19.79 21.90 -0.53
N THR A 175 20.09 20.67 -0.10
CA THR A 175 21.37 19.99 -0.32
C THR A 175 21.60 19.70 -1.79
N VAL A 176 20.64 19.11 -2.50
CA VAL A 176 20.75 18.88 -3.95
C VAL A 176 20.91 20.21 -4.67
N LYS A 177 20.14 21.25 -4.29
CA LYS A 177 20.29 22.60 -4.85
C LYS A 177 21.67 23.21 -4.60
N SER A 178 22.31 22.97 -3.45
CA SER A 178 23.67 23.45 -3.19
C SER A 178 24.72 22.68 -4.01
N GLU A 179 24.56 21.37 -4.14
CA GLU A 179 25.49 20.53 -4.91
C GLU A 179 25.46 20.89 -6.40
N LEU A 180 24.28 21.14 -6.98
CA LEU A 180 24.13 21.60 -8.35
C LEU A 180 24.84 22.94 -8.60
N ARG A 181 24.67 23.90 -7.68
CA ARG A 181 25.36 25.20 -7.75
C ARG A 181 26.88 25.03 -7.69
N ARG A 182 27.36 24.14 -6.81
CA ARG A 182 28.80 23.83 -6.67
C ARG A 182 29.35 23.22 -7.95
N VAL A 183 28.72 22.19 -8.51
CA VAL A 183 29.17 21.53 -9.75
C VAL A 183 29.24 22.52 -10.92
N ARG A 184 28.25 23.43 -11.02
CA ARG A 184 28.24 24.44 -12.09
C ARG A 184 29.37 25.46 -11.96
N TYR A 185 29.65 25.93 -10.75
CA TYR A 185 30.79 26.82 -10.48
C TYR A 185 32.09 26.23 -11.02
N TRP A 186 32.34 24.94 -10.77
CA TRP A 186 33.54 24.25 -11.25
C TRP A 186 33.55 23.92 -12.74
N LYS A 187 32.40 23.92 -13.43
CA LYS A 187 32.33 23.71 -14.89
C LYS A 187 32.49 25.00 -15.70
N THR A 188 32.30 26.16 -15.07
CA THR A 188 32.31 27.47 -15.75
C THR A 188 33.62 28.23 -15.54
N ASN A 189 34.45 27.80 -14.58
CA ASN A 189 35.83 28.26 -14.37
C ASN A 189 36.82 27.29 -15.01
#